data_AF-A0A5N8V3Q3-F1
#
_entry.id   AF-A0A5N8V3Q3-F1
#
_cell.length_a   1.000
_cell.length_b   1.000
_cell.length_c   1.000
_cell.angle_alpha   90.00
_cell.angle_beta   90.00
_cell.angle_gamma   90.00
#
_symmetry.space_group_name_H-M   'P 1'
#
loop_
_entity.id
_entity.type
_entity.pdbx_description
1 polymer ?
#
loop_
_entity_poly.entity_id
_entity_poly.type
_entity_poly.pdbx_seq_one_letter_code
_entity_poly.pdbx_strand_id
1 'polypeptide(L)'
;MFTPHARPARQRHRGHRRSLPARAGTVAASVLALVLALPGAAAAAPGGLDTSFSGDGKVLTGIADDDHAEDVAVQPDGKIVSVGSSVDEAVTESRFALTRHNSDGTPDTGFGTGGTVTTAINNMGPSLQWSEAHAVALQADGKIVVVGSSWREYDDCCWFVVARYNPDGTLDNTFSGDGRVFADFNSPTEAQDVAIDSSGRIVAAGSFGGEMAVLRLRSDGPRIPRSVATAR
;
A
#
# COMPACT_ATOMS: atom_id res chain seq x y z
N MET A 1 50.09 70.02 -53.69
CA MET A 1 50.02 69.29 -54.96
C MET A 1 48.55 69.00 -55.24
N PHE A 2 48.02 69.58 -56.32
CA PHE A 2 46.69 69.39 -56.94
C PHE A 2 45.38 69.68 -56.16
N THR A 3 44.71 70.77 -56.57
CA THR A 3 43.25 70.94 -56.78
C THR A 3 42.74 69.98 -57.89
N PRO A 4 41.45 69.94 -58.32
CA PRO A 4 40.17 70.60 -57.93
C PRO A 4 38.99 69.56 -57.82
N HIS A 5 37.70 69.81 -57.58
CA HIS A 5 36.66 70.62 -58.24
C HIS A 5 35.41 70.68 -57.32
N ALA A 6 34.79 71.84 -57.03
CA ALA A 6 33.59 72.42 -57.69
C ALA A 6 32.39 71.44 -57.78
N ARG A 7 31.14 71.71 -57.39
CA ARG A 7 30.31 72.94 -57.40
C ARG A 7 28.90 72.60 -56.76
N PRO A 8 27.88 73.48 -56.68
CA PRO A 8 27.47 74.18 -55.46
C PRO A 8 25.98 74.01 -55.06
N ALA A 9 25.53 74.91 -54.15
CA ALA A 9 24.15 75.40 -53.93
C ALA A 9 23.27 74.56 -52.96
N ARG A 10 22.45 75.13 -52.08
CA ARG A 10 21.97 76.52 -51.91
C ARG A 10 21.35 76.66 -50.51
N GLN A 11 21.54 77.87 -49.96
CA GLN A 11 20.61 78.69 -49.18
C GLN A 11 19.62 78.03 -48.19
N ARG A 12 19.80 78.32 -46.89
CA ARG A 12 19.05 79.35 -46.09
C ARG A 12 17.73 78.80 -45.54
N HIS A 13 17.21 79.18 -44.38
CA HIS A 13 17.59 80.11 -43.32
C HIS A 13 16.66 79.83 -42.13
N ARG A 14 17.17 80.11 -40.92
CA ARG A 14 16.49 80.78 -39.78
C ARG A 14 15.17 80.16 -39.31
N GLY A 15 15.13 79.69 -38.07
CA GLY A 15 14.99 80.56 -36.88
C GLY A 15 13.58 80.33 -36.33
N HIS A 16 13.22 80.49 -35.07
CA HIS A 16 13.80 81.11 -33.89
C HIS A 16 12.99 80.60 -32.68
N ARG A 17 13.64 80.48 -31.52
CA ARG A 17 13.25 80.96 -30.16
C ARG A 17 11.73 81.07 -29.84
N ARG A 18 11.19 80.70 -28.67
CA ARG A 18 11.63 80.74 -27.26
C ARG A 18 10.37 80.40 -26.41
N SER A 19 10.50 79.76 -25.24
CA SER A 19 9.84 80.15 -23.95
C SER A 19 9.99 79.07 -22.86
N LEU A 20 10.18 79.53 -21.61
CA LEU A 20 10.20 78.80 -20.32
C LEU A 20 8.83 79.05 -19.60
N PRO A 21 8.56 78.65 -18.34
CA PRO A 21 8.84 77.44 -17.52
C PRO A 21 7.54 76.89 -16.83
N ALA A 22 7.57 75.77 -16.09
CA ALA A 22 6.71 75.53 -14.90
C ALA A 22 7.03 74.19 -14.18
N ARG A 23 7.12 74.23 -12.84
CA ARG A 23 7.10 73.06 -11.94
C ARG A 23 5.65 72.64 -11.69
N ALA A 24 5.37 71.33 -11.70
CA ALA A 24 4.21 70.74 -11.05
C ALA A 24 4.60 69.34 -10.53
N GLY A 25 4.30 69.08 -9.26
CA GLY A 25 4.61 67.82 -8.59
C GLY A 25 3.67 66.69 -8.99
N THR A 26 4.15 65.46 -8.84
CA THR A 26 3.32 64.25 -8.91
C THR A 26 3.48 63.43 -7.65
N VAL A 27 2.31 63.12 -7.10
CA VAL A 27 1.99 62.33 -5.91
C VAL A 27 2.60 60.93 -6.01
N ALA A 28 3.16 60.45 -4.89
CA ALA A 28 3.57 59.07 -4.72
C ALA A 28 2.34 58.15 -4.73
N ALA A 29 2.30 57.19 -5.66
CA ALA A 29 1.41 56.05 -5.58
C ALA A 29 2.22 54.87 -5.04
N SER A 30 2.13 54.63 -3.74
CA SER A 30 2.60 53.40 -3.12
C SER A 30 1.69 52.26 -3.59
N VAL A 31 2.21 51.36 -4.42
CA VAL A 31 1.52 50.10 -4.72
C VAL A 31 1.66 49.21 -3.48
N LEU A 32 0.62 49.15 -2.67
CA LEU A 32 0.49 48.12 -1.65
C LEU A 32 0.07 46.82 -2.35
N ALA A 33 1.04 45.98 -2.67
CA ALA A 33 0.76 44.60 -3.07
C ALA A 33 0.30 43.83 -1.82
N LEU A 34 -1.01 43.67 -1.65
CA LEU A 34 -1.56 42.72 -0.71
C LEU A 34 -1.29 41.31 -1.25
N VAL A 35 -0.20 40.69 -0.82
CA VAL A 35 -0.02 39.25 -1.01
C VAL A 35 -1.01 38.56 -0.07
N LEU A 36 -2.17 38.19 -0.61
CA LEU A 36 -3.03 37.19 0.02
C LEU A 36 -2.22 35.89 0.04
N ALA A 37 -1.58 35.61 1.17
CA ALA A 37 -1.19 34.25 1.48
C ALA A 37 -2.49 33.47 1.65
N LEU A 38 -2.98 32.87 0.55
CA LEU A 38 -3.85 31.71 0.66
C LEU A 38 -3.14 30.76 1.64
N PRO A 39 -3.85 30.15 2.61
CA PRO A 39 -3.28 29.03 3.34
C PRO A 39 -3.05 27.92 2.31
N GLY A 40 -1.89 27.96 1.66
CA GLY A 40 -1.39 26.87 0.87
C GLY A 40 -1.18 25.76 1.87
N ALA A 41 -1.86 24.63 1.66
CA ALA A 41 -1.48 23.39 2.30
C ALA A 41 0.04 23.27 2.12
N ALA A 42 0.78 23.36 3.21
CA ALA A 42 2.22 23.14 3.16
C ALA A 42 2.38 21.72 2.63
N ALA A 43 2.75 21.59 1.36
CA ALA A 43 3.01 20.28 0.77
C ALA A 43 4.06 19.62 1.65
N ALA A 44 3.76 18.42 2.15
CA ALA A 44 4.70 17.69 2.98
C ALA A 44 6.05 17.63 2.25
N ALA A 45 7.14 17.98 2.95
CA ALA A 45 8.48 17.77 2.40
C ALA A 45 8.65 16.27 2.07
N PRO A 46 9.46 15.88 1.08
CA PRO A 46 9.72 14.47 0.80
C PRO A 46 10.08 13.70 2.08
N GLY A 47 9.38 12.59 2.35
CA GLY A 47 9.51 11.80 3.58
C GLY A 47 8.66 12.29 4.76
N GLY A 48 7.91 13.38 4.61
CA GLY A 48 6.90 13.81 5.58
C GLY A 48 5.65 12.94 5.54
N LEU A 49 4.86 12.99 6.62
CA LEU A 49 3.57 12.29 6.68
C LEU A 49 2.57 12.90 5.69
N ASP A 50 1.81 12.03 5.02
CA ASP A 50 0.70 12.44 4.16
C ASP A 50 -0.54 12.75 5.01
N THR A 51 -0.77 14.03 5.31
CA THR A 51 -1.92 14.44 6.13
C THR A 51 -3.27 14.30 5.43
N SER A 52 -3.32 13.93 4.15
CA SER A 52 -4.58 13.54 3.52
C SER A 52 -5.06 12.15 3.96
N PHE A 53 -4.16 11.35 4.53
CA PHE A 53 -4.45 10.05 5.11
C PHE A 53 -4.81 10.20 6.60
N SER A 54 -6.06 9.92 6.97
CA SER A 54 -6.59 10.05 8.34
C SER A 54 -6.45 11.44 8.99
N GLY A 55 -6.08 12.47 8.22
CA GLY A 55 -5.87 13.84 8.71
C GLY A 55 -4.48 14.12 9.30
N ASP A 56 -3.78 13.10 9.79
CA ASP A 56 -2.45 13.23 10.42
C ASP A 56 -1.38 12.30 9.82
N GLY A 57 -1.74 11.52 8.80
CA GLY A 57 -0.88 10.55 8.12
C GLY A 57 -0.75 9.21 8.82
N LYS A 58 -1.61 8.90 9.80
CA LYS A 58 -1.50 7.67 10.60
C LYS A 58 -2.86 7.06 10.89
N VAL A 59 -2.87 5.73 11.01
CA VAL A 59 -4.02 4.98 11.49
C VAL A 59 -3.53 3.93 12.48
N LEU A 60 -4.21 3.83 13.62
CA LEU A 60 -4.05 2.71 14.56
C LEU A 60 -5.38 1.95 14.58
N THR A 61 -5.32 0.64 14.42
CA THR A 61 -6.49 -0.24 14.47
C THR A 61 -6.22 -1.31 15.52
N GLY A 62 -6.94 -1.24 16.63
CA GLY A 62 -6.94 -2.30 17.64
C GLY A 62 -8.00 -3.35 17.30
N ILE A 63 -7.63 -4.61 17.43
CA ILE A 63 -8.47 -5.78 17.17
C ILE A 63 -8.65 -6.57 18.47
N ALA A 64 -7.56 -6.85 19.19
CA ALA A 64 -7.56 -7.56 20.47
C ALA A 64 -6.66 -6.83 21.50
N ASP A 65 -5.92 -7.58 22.32
CA ASP A 65 -5.08 -7.03 23.39
C ASP A 65 -3.71 -6.58 22.87
N ASP A 66 -3.10 -7.36 21.97
CA ASP A 66 -1.83 -7.06 21.30
C ASP A 66 -1.90 -7.45 19.82
N ASP A 67 -1.70 -6.48 18.92
CA ASP A 67 -1.89 -6.66 17.49
C ASP A 67 -0.67 -6.16 16.72
N HIS A 68 -0.18 -6.99 15.80
CA HIS A 68 1.01 -6.72 14.99
C HIS A 68 0.64 -6.68 13.51
N ALA A 69 1.28 -5.78 12.76
CA ALA A 69 1.22 -5.76 11.31
C ALA A 69 2.63 -6.00 10.76
N GLU A 70 2.76 -7.02 9.91
CA GLU A 70 4.03 -7.51 9.36
C GLU A 70 4.24 -7.06 7.91
N ASP A 71 3.17 -6.99 7.12
CA ASP A 71 3.26 -6.63 5.70
C ASP A 71 2.01 -5.87 5.21
N VAL A 72 2.15 -5.19 4.08
CA VAL A 72 1.14 -4.33 3.47
C VAL A 72 1.13 -4.43 1.95
N ALA A 73 -0.08 -4.47 1.38
CA ALA A 73 -0.29 -4.38 -0.07
C ALA A 73 -1.32 -3.32 -0.42
N VAL A 74 -1.07 -2.58 -1.51
CA VAL A 74 -2.00 -1.60 -2.07
C VAL A 74 -2.73 -2.20 -3.26
N GLN A 75 -4.06 -2.25 -3.18
CA GLN A 75 -4.92 -2.73 -4.25
C GLN A 75 -4.99 -1.72 -5.41
N PRO A 76 -5.33 -2.15 -6.65
CA PRO A 76 -5.42 -1.25 -7.80
C PRO A 76 -6.44 -0.11 -7.66
N ASP A 77 -7.43 -0.26 -6.78
CA ASP A 77 -8.43 0.76 -6.45
C ASP A 77 -7.96 1.74 -5.36
N GLY A 78 -6.73 1.58 -4.87
CA GLY A 78 -6.12 2.43 -3.84
C GLY A 78 -6.43 1.99 -2.41
N LYS A 79 -7.21 0.92 -2.19
CA LYS A 79 -7.38 0.34 -0.86
C LYS A 79 -6.10 -0.31 -0.38
N ILE A 80 -5.90 -0.31 0.93
CA ILE A 80 -4.66 -0.77 1.57
C ILE A 80 -5.01 -1.94 2.47
N VAL A 81 -4.38 -3.09 2.23
CA VAL A 81 -4.52 -4.30 3.05
C VAL A 81 -3.24 -4.47 3.86
N SER A 82 -3.37 -4.54 5.18
CA SER A 82 -2.27 -4.91 6.08
C SER A 82 -2.56 -6.26 6.70
N VAL A 83 -1.51 -7.05 6.95
CA VAL A 83 -1.62 -8.39 7.55
C VAL A 83 -0.65 -8.55 8.71
N GLY A 84 -1.00 -9.43 9.65
CA GLY A 84 -0.15 -9.80 10.76
C GLY A 84 -0.87 -10.71 11.74
N SER A 85 -0.69 -10.48 13.03
CA SER A 85 -1.31 -11.28 14.09
C SER A 85 -2.16 -10.42 15.03
N SER A 86 -3.21 -11.03 15.57
CA SER A 86 -4.00 -10.47 16.66
C SER A 86 -3.97 -11.44 17.83
N VAL A 87 -3.55 -10.96 18.99
CA VAL A 87 -3.31 -11.73 20.20
C VAL A 87 -4.38 -11.39 21.24
N ASP A 88 -5.09 -12.42 21.69
CA ASP A 88 -6.01 -12.36 22.82
C ASP A 88 -5.28 -12.96 24.03
N GLU A 89 -4.84 -12.09 24.94
CA GLU A 89 -4.05 -12.49 26.10
C GLU A 89 -4.90 -13.25 27.12
N ALA A 90 -6.21 -12.98 27.17
CA ALA A 90 -7.13 -13.61 28.09
C ALA A 90 -7.25 -15.13 27.86
N VAL A 91 -7.09 -15.57 26.61
CA VAL A 91 -7.08 -16.99 26.23
C VAL A 91 -5.72 -17.47 25.68
N THR A 92 -4.71 -16.59 25.63
CA THR A 92 -3.36 -16.89 25.12
C THR A 92 -3.39 -17.43 23.69
N GLU A 93 -4.18 -16.79 22.83
CA GLU A 93 -4.37 -17.18 21.42
C GLU A 93 -3.83 -16.10 20.47
N SER A 94 -3.20 -16.51 19.37
CA SER A 94 -2.90 -15.64 18.22
C SER A 94 -3.56 -16.14 16.95
N ARG A 95 -4.08 -15.20 16.16
CA ARG A 95 -4.78 -15.47 14.89
C ARG A 95 -4.19 -14.62 13.78
N PHE A 96 -4.31 -15.10 12.54
CA PHE A 96 -4.09 -14.24 11.38
C PHE A 96 -5.04 -13.04 11.49
N ALA A 97 -4.49 -11.85 11.35
CA ALA A 97 -5.22 -10.60 11.34
C ALA A 97 -5.00 -9.89 10.00
N LEU A 98 -6.09 -9.37 9.44
CA LEU A 98 -6.05 -8.51 8.27
C LEU A 98 -6.86 -7.25 8.57
N THR A 99 -6.33 -6.11 8.15
CA THR A 99 -7.07 -4.85 8.13
C THR A 99 -7.16 -4.33 6.71
N ARG A 100 -8.25 -3.66 6.37
CA ARG A 100 -8.35 -2.89 5.13
C ARG A 100 -8.84 -1.47 5.36
N HIS A 101 -8.11 -0.54 4.75
CA HIS A 101 -8.43 0.89 4.77
C HIS A 101 -8.63 1.39 3.33
N ASN A 102 -9.45 2.41 3.18
CA ASN A 102 -9.55 3.18 1.94
C ASN A 102 -8.27 4.00 1.74
N SER A 103 -8.11 4.58 0.54
CA SER A 103 -6.93 5.38 0.21
C SER A 103 -6.75 6.64 1.08
N ASP A 104 -7.81 7.08 1.77
CA ASP A 104 -7.79 8.20 2.72
C ASP A 104 -7.55 7.77 4.18
N GLY A 105 -7.30 6.49 4.42
CA GLY A 105 -7.04 5.92 5.75
C GLY A 105 -8.30 5.58 6.56
N THR A 106 -9.50 5.88 6.06
CA THR A 106 -10.74 5.43 6.71
C THR A 106 -10.88 3.90 6.60
N PRO A 107 -11.40 3.19 7.61
CA PRO A 107 -11.63 1.74 7.50
C PRO A 107 -12.60 1.40 6.36
N ASP A 108 -12.30 0.36 5.58
CA ASP A 108 -13.22 -0.15 4.57
C ASP A 108 -14.25 -1.09 5.23
N THR A 109 -15.43 -0.55 5.51
CA THR A 109 -16.51 -1.30 6.18
C THR A 109 -17.09 -2.45 5.35
N GLY A 110 -16.75 -2.55 4.06
CA GLY A 110 -17.08 -3.69 3.21
C GLY A 110 -16.11 -4.88 3.34
N PHE A 111 -15.06 -4.76 4.16
CA PHE A 111 -14.10 -5.82 4.45
C PHE A 111 -14.31 -6.36 5.86
N GLY A 112 -14.65 -7.65 5.98
CA GLY A 112 -14.89 -8.30 7.26
C GLY A 112 -15.85 -7.50 8.16
N THR A 113 -15.46 -7.30 9.42
CA THR A 113 -16.23 -6.50 10.38
C THR A 113 -15.56 -5.16 10.60
N GLY A 114 -16.09 -4.09 10.00
CA GLY A 114 -15.56 -2.75 10.20
C GLY A 114 -14.15 -2.53 9.65
N GLY A 115 -13.76 -3.28 8.62
CA GLY A 115 -12.42 -3.22 8.02
C GLY A 115 -11.44 -4.23 8.58
N THR A 116 -11.87 -5.16 9.45
CA THR A 116 -10.97 -6.15 10.07
C THR A 116 -11.44 -7.58 9.86
N VAL A 117 -10.48 -8.50 9.78
CA VAL A 117 -10.69 -9.94 9.72
C VAL A 117 -9.70 -10.61 10.66
N THR A 118 -10.19 -11.48 11.54
CA THR A 118 -9.35 -12.45 12.27
C THR A 118 -9.71 -13.85 11.83
N THR A 119 -8.70 -14.69 11.61
CA THR A 119 -8.90 -16.06 11.12
C THR A 119 -8.16 -17.06 12.00
N ALA A 120 -8.92 -18.00 12.57
CA ALA A 120 -8.38 -19.22 13.14
C ALA A 120 -7.86 -20.12 12.01
N ILE A 121 -6.54 -20.15 11.79
CA ILE A 121 -5.90 -20.86 10.65
C ILE A 121 -5.80 -22.37 10.90
N ASN A 122 -5.38 -22.77 12.08
CA ASN A 122 -5.34 -24.18 12.43
C ASN A 122 -6.75 -24.73 12.70
N ASN A 123 -6.86 -26.06 12.72
CA ASN A 123 -8.07 -26.81 13.02
C ASN A 123 -8.10 -27.32 14.46
N MET A 124 -7.30 -26.72 15.35
CA MET A 124 -7.31 -27.08 16.76
C MET A 124 -8.62 -26.59 17.40
N GLY A 125 -8.98 -27.19 18.54
CA GLY A 125 -10.16 -26.75 19.28
C GLY A 125 -10.09 -25.27 19.66
N PRO A 126 -11.22 -24.68 20.09
CA PRO A 126 -11.21 -23.32 20.65
C PRO A 126 -10.14 -23.23 21.76
N SER A 127 -9.43 -22.10 21.85
CA SER A 127 -8.35 -21.91 22.85
C SER A 127 -7.02 -22.58 22.56
N LEU A 128 -6.77 -22.94 21.30
CA LEU A 128 -5.48 -23.47 20.84
C LEU A 128 -5.05 -22.85 19.50
N GLN A 129 -5.37 -21.56 19.30
CA GLN A 129 -4.95 -20.85 18.09
C GLN A 129 -3.60 -20.18 18.30
N TRP A 130 -2.63 -20.55 17.48
CA TRP A 130 -1.35 -19.87 17.38
C TRP A 130 -0.95 -19.78 15.91
N SER A 131 -1.17 -18.61 15.34
CA SER A 131 -0.97 -18.37 13.90
C SER A 131 -0.55 -16.93 13.67
N GLU A 132 0.45 -16.74 12.83
CA GLU A 132 1.04 -15.45 12.52
C GLU A 132 1.13 -15.28 11.01
N ALA A 133 0.51 -14.22 10.48
CA ALA A 133 0.67 -13.86 9.07
C ALA A 133 1.94 -13.03 8.92
N HIS A 134 2.76 -13.34 7.92
CA HIS A 134 4.04 -12.65 7.70
C HIS A 134 4.03 -11.81 6.42
N ALA A 135 3.32 -12.24 5.37
CA ALA A 135 3.33 -11.53 4.09
C ALA A 135 2.01 -11.64 3.31
N VAL A 136 1.77 -10.66 2.44
CA VAL A 136 0.56 -10.55 1.63
C VAL A 136 0.87 -10.22 0.16
N ALA A 137 0.16 -10.90 -0.74
CA ALA A 137 0.17 -10.55 -2.16
C ALA A 137 -1.24 -10.58 -2.75
N LEU A 138 -1.44 -9.74 -3.78
CA LEU A 138 -2.73 -9.55 -4.43
C LEU A 138 -2.78 -10.32 -5.76
N GLN A 139 -3.87 -11.06 -5.98
CA GLN A 139 -4.19 -11.64 -7.27
C GLN A 139 -4.98 -10.63 -8.13
N ALA A 140 -4.91 -10.79 -9.46
CA ALA A 140 -5.55 -9.87 -10.42
C ALA A 140 -7.09 -9.87 -10.35
N ASP A 141 -7.70 -10.90 -9.78
CA ASP A 141 -9.14 -11.00 -9.53
C ASP A 141 -9.58 -10.35 -8.21
N GLY A 142 -8.66 -9.68 -7.52
CA GLY A 142 -8.91 -9.00 -6.24
C GLY A 142 -8.81 -9.92 -5.02
N LYS A 143 -8.51 -11.22 -5.20
CA LYS A 143 -8.24 -12.12 -4.08
C LYS A 143 -6.92 -11.76 -3.41
N ILE A 144 -6.87 -12.03 -2.11
CA ILE A 144 -5.75 -11.69 -1.24
C ILE A 144 -5.11 -13.01 -0.80
N VAL A 145 -3.82 -13.17 -1.04
CA VAL A 145 -3.05 -14.35 -0.63
C VAL A 145 -2.17 -13.94 0.53
N VAL A 146 -2.29 -14.65 1.64
CA VAL A 146 -1.53 -14.39 2.86
C VAL A 146 -0.72 -15.64 3.19
N VAL A 147 0.52 -15.45 3.61
CA VAL A 147 1.38 -16.54 4.08
C VAL A 147 1.87 -16.27 5.48
N GLY A 148 2.25 -17.34 6.17
CA GLY A 148 2.84 -17.23 7.49
C GLY A 148 3.05 -18.59 8.14
N SER A 149 2.91 -18.62 9.46
CA SER A 149 3.11 -19.78 10.29
C SER A 149 1.85 -20.14 11.07
N SER A 150 1.65 -21.43 11.33
CA SER A 150 0.59 -21.88 12.22
C SER A 150 0.92 -23.25 12.81
N TRP A 151 0.38 -23.54 13.98
CA TRP A 151 0.32 -24.92 14.47
C TRP A 151 -0.57 -25.76 13.55
N ARG A 152 -0.33 -27.07 13.49
CA ARG A 152 -1.17 -28.01 12.76
C ARG A 152 -1.48 -29.17 13.68
N GLU A 153 -2.77 -29.37 13.98
CA GLU A 153 -3.21 -30.40 14.93
C GLU A 153 -2.37 -30.36 16.23
N TYR A 154 -1.88 -31.49 16.74
CA TYR A 154 -0.98 -31.55 17.89
C TYR A 154 0.48 -31.83 17.46
N ASP A 155 0.83 -31.57 16.19
CA ASP A 155 2.21 -31.69 15.71
C ASP A 155 3.07 -30.52 16.22
N ASP A 156 4.39 -30.68 16.11
CA ASP A 156 5.35 -29.62 16.43
C ASP A 156 5.08 -28.35 15.60
N CYS A 157 5.18 -27.18 16.23
CA CYS A 157 5.16 -25.89 15.54
C CYS A 157 6.48 -25.63 14.81
N CYS A 158 6.53 -24.81 13.77
CA CYS A 158 5.41 -24.13 13.09
C CYS A 158 5.33 -24.55 11.63
N TRP A 159 4.13 -24.58 11.06
CA TRP A 159 3.90 -25.05 9.69
C TRP A 159 3.71 -23.91 8.71
N PHE A 160 4.18 -24.14 7.49
CA PHE A 160 4.16 -23.17 6.40
C PHE A 160 2.73 -23.10 5.89
N VAL A 161 2.07 -21.96 6.08
CA VAL A 161 0.68 -21.81 5.65
C VAL A 161 0.56 -20.79 4.53
N VAL A 162 -0.27 -21.14 3.56
CA VAL A 162 -0.85 -20.21 2.58
C VAL A 162 -2.36 -20.17 2.79
N ALA A 163 -2.92 -19.00 3.06
CA ALA A 163 -4.35 -18.75 3.11
C ALA A 163 -4.76 -17.82 1.97
N ARG A 164 -5.97 -18.02 1.43
CA ARG A 164 -6.54 -17.11 0.43
C ARG A 164 -7.88 -16.56 0.86
N TYR A 165 -8.06 -15.27 0.65
CA TYR A 165 -9.26 -14.51 0.98
C TYR A 165 -9.89 -13.91 -0.27
N ASN A 166 -11.21 -13.79 -0.23
CA ASN A 166 -12.00 -13.06 -1.19
C ASN A 166 -11.83 -11.54 -0.98
N PRO A 167 -12.24 -10.70 -1.97
CA PRO A 167 -12.18 -9.25 -1.83
C PRO A 167 -13.00 -8.66 -0.67
N ASP A 168 -13.92 -9.41 -0.06
CA ASP A 168 -14.69 -9.00 1.12
C ASP A 168 -14.03 -9.42 2.45
N GLY A 169 -12.87 -10.09 2.38
CA GLY A 169 -12.14 -10.59 3.54
C GLY A 169 -12.61 -11.95 4.04
N THR A 170 -13.61 -12.57 3.42
CA THR A 170 -13.98 -13.96 3.73
C THR A 170 -12.93 -14.92 3.19
N LEU A 171 -12.74 -16.06 3.86
CA LEU A 171 -11.82 -17.09 3.40
C LEU A 171 -12.35 -17.74 2.09
N ASP A 172 -11.49 -17.90 1.09
CA ASP A 172 -11.85 -18.44 -0.22
C ASP A 172 -11.82 -19.97 -0.22
N ASN A 173 -12.95 -20.60 0.12
CA ASN A 173 -13.10 -22.06 0.12
C ASN A 173 -12.93 -22.72 -1.27
N THR A 174 -12.81 -21.95 -2.37
CA THR A 174 -12.45 -22.52 -3.68
C THR A 174 -10.95 -22.78 -3.82
N PHE A 175 -10.13 -22.25 -2.92
CA PHE A 175 -8.70 -22.54 -2.81
C PHE A 175 -8.50 -23.79 -1.94
N SER A 176 -7.89 -24.86 -2.47
CA SER A 176 -7.63 -26.11 -1.73
C SER A 176 -8.88 -26.84 -1.16
N GLY A 177 -10.07 -26.24 -1.22
CA GLY A 177 -11.33 -26.75 -0.68
C GLY A 177 -11.75 -26.11 0.66
N ASP A 178 -10.82 -25.51 1.37
CA ASP A 178 -11.00 -24.92 2.71
C ASP A 178 -10.32 -23.55 2.87
N GLY A 179 -9.76 -23.01 1.79
CA GLY A 179 -9.09 -21.71 1.78
C GLY A 179 -7.66 -21.69 2.28
N ARG A 180 -7.09 -22.85 2.64
CA ARG A 180 -5.77 -22.93 3.28
C ARG A 180 -4.94 -24.09 2.73
N VAL A 181 -3.62 -23.92 2.78
CA VAL A 181 -2.67 -24.97 2.44
C VAL A 181 -1.60 -24.97 3.50
N PHE A 182 -1.47 -26.10 4.20
CA PHE A 182 -0.29 -26.41 5.00
C PHE A 182 0.71 -27.10 4.07
N ALA A 183 1.83 -26.44 3.80
CA ALA A 183 2.89 -27.00 2.98
C ALA A 183 3.78 -27.90 3.84
N ASP A 184 3.91 -29.14 3.40
CA ASP A 184 4.74 -30.14 4.06
C ASP A 184 6.10 -30.23 3.36
N PHE A 185 7.15 -29.78 4.04
CA PHE A 185 8.54 -29.96 3.62
C PHE A 185 9.22 -31.12 4.37
N ASN A 186 8.44 -32.06 4.90
CA ASN A 186 8.82 -33.13 5.82
C ASN A 186 9.31 -32.65 7.21
N SER A 187 8.98 -31.41 7.59
CA SER A 187 9.24 -30.81 8.91
C SER A 187 8.49 -29.46 9.02
N PRO A 188 8.24 -28.98 10.25
CA PRO A 188 7.87 -27.59 10.48
C PRO A 188 8.77 -26.61 9.73
N THR A 189 8.15 -25.64 9.06
CA THR A 189 8.71 -24.66 8.13
C THR A 189 7.84 -23.41 8.26
N GLU A 190 8.40 -22.21 8.11
CA GLU A 190 7.60 -20.98 8.12
C GLU A 190 7.65 -20.30 6.76
N ALA A 191 6.51 -19.79 6.29
CA ALA A 191 6.48 -18.91 5.14
C ALA A 191 6.80 -17.49 5.59
N GLN A 192 7.68 -16.79 4.88
CA GLN A 192 8.15 -15.45 5.24
C GLN A 192 7.76 -14.41 4.18
N ASP A 193 7.65 -14.82 2.92
CA ASP A 193 7.31 -13.90 1.82
C ASP A 193 6.46 -14.60 0.75
N VAL A 194 5.68 -13.83 0.00
CA VAL A 194 4.82 -14.32 -1.08
C VAL A 194 4.75 -13.34 -2.25
N ALA A 195 4.81 -13.88 -3.45
CA ALA A 195 4.61 -13.16 -4.70
C ALA A 195 3.60 -13.88 -5.60
N ILE A 196 2.88 -13.11 -6.41
CA ILE A 196 2.06 -13.64 -7.50
C ILE A 196 2.81 -13.44 -8.81
N ASP A 197 3.03 -14.53 -9.55
CA ASP A 197 3.69 -14.43 -10.86
C ASP A 197 2.73 -13.97 -11.96
N SER A 198 3.27 -13.68 -13.15
CA SER A 198 2.48 -13.19 -14.29
C SER A 198 1.44 -14.18 -14.83
N SER A 199 1.47 -15.44 -14.37
CA SER A 199 0.47 -16.46 -14.68
C SER A 199 -0.56 -16.65 -13.56
N GLY A 200 -0.51 -15.82 -12.51
CA GLY A 200 -1.40 -15.87 -11.35
C GLY A 200 -1.05 -16.96 -10.34
N ARG A 201 0.10 -17.63 -10.49
CA ARG A 201 0.55 -18.66 -9.53
C ARG A 201 1.11 -17.98 -8.28
N ILE A 202 0.92 -18.66 -7.16
CA ILE A 202 1.43 -18.21 -5.86
C ILE A 202 2.84 -18.78 -5.71
N VAL A 203 3.83 -17.93 -5.47
CA VAL A 203 5.20 -18.29 -5.14
C VAL A 203 5.47 -17.81 -3.73
N ALA A 204 5.74 -18.72 -2.81
CA ALA A 204 5.98 -18.37 -1.41
C ALA A 204 7.35 -18.89 -0.99
N ALA A 205 8.07 -18.09 -0.20
CA ALA A 205 9.42 -18.38 0.27
C ALA A 205 9.47 -18.40 1.79
N GLY A 206 10.41 -19.15 2.34
CA GLY A 206 10.51 -19.40 3.77
C GLY A 206 11.81 -20.09 4.15
N SER A 207 11.85 -20.68 5.34
CA SER A 207 13.02 -21.45 5.80
C SER A 207 12.66 -22.82 6.37
N PHE A 208 13.53 -23.80 6.13
CA PHE A 208 13.45 -25.18 6.60
C PHE A 208 14.82 -25.60 7.12
N GLY A 209 14.96 -25.99 8.39
CA GLY A 209 16.20 -26.62 8.87
C GLY A 209 17.51 -25.82 8.65
N GLY A 210 17.43 -24.49 8.51
CA GLY A 210 18.56 -23.61 8.13
C GLY A 210 18.77 -23.42 6.63
N GLU A 211 17.92 -24.01 5.79
CA GLU A 211 17.87 -23.88 4.34
C GLU A 211 16.75 -22.92 3.90
N MET A 212 16.86 -22.42 2.67
CA MET A 212 15.80 -21.64 2.03
C MET A 212 14.76 -22.59 1.41
N ALA A 213 13.49 -22.37 1.72
CA ALA A 213 12.37 -23.08 1.12
C ALA A 213 11.65 -22.19 0.10
N VAL A 214 11.25 -22.77 -1.04
CA VAL A 214 10.39 -22.09 -2.02
C VAL A 214 9.30 -23.06 -2.47
N LEU A 215 8.05 -22.62 -2.32
CA LEU A 215 6.86 -23.30 -2.81
C LEU A 215 6.29 -22.53 -4.00
N ARG A 216 5.74 -23.27 -4.96
CA ARG A 216 4.89 -22.68 -5.99
C ARG A 216 3.58 -23.44 -6.09
N LEU A 217 2.47 -22.75 -5.88
CA LEU A 217 1.11 -23.28 -6.01
C LEU A 217 0.46 -22.76 -7.29
N ARG A 218 -0.52 -23.52 -7.79
CA ARG A 218 -1.44 -22.98 -8.81
C ARG A 218 -2.26 -21.85 -8.19
N SER A 219 -2.86 -21.02 -9.04
CA SER A 219 -3.77 -19.97 -8.57
C SER A 219 -4.89 -20.56 -7.72
N ASP A 220 -5.46 -21.72 -8.07
CA ASP A 220 -6.51 -22.43 -7.32
C ASP A 220 -5.99 -23.32 -6.17
N GLY A 221 -4.67 -23.37 -5.95
CA GLY A 221 -4.06 -24.24 -4.96
C GLY A 221 -3.92 -25.70 -5.46
N PRO A 222 -3.60 -26.64 -4.57
CA PRO A 222 -3.56 -28.06 -4.91
C PRO A 222 -4.99 -28.58 -5.17
N ARG A 223 -5.14 -29.43 -6.19
CA ARG A 223 -6.40 -30.16 -6.40
C ARG A 223 -6.36 -31.42 -5.54
N ILE A 224 -7.22 -31.51 -4.53
CA ILE A 224 -7.47 -32.79 -3.87
C ILE A 224 -8.08 -33.73 -4.93
N PRO A 225 -7.46 -34.89 -5.25
CA PRO A 225 -8.09 -35.86 -6.12
C PRO A 225 -9.42 -36.25 -5.48
N ARG A 226 -10.55 -36.03 -6.17
CA ARG A 226 -11.82 -36.62 -5.74
C ARG A 226 -11.58 -38.11 -5.60
N SER A 227 -11.66 -38.65 -4.39
CA SER A 227 -11.68 -40.09 -4.19
C SER A 227 -12.81 -40.60 -5.07
N VAL A 228 -12.47 -41.48 -6.02
CA VAL A 228 -13.48 -42.19 -6.79
C VAL A 228 -14.19 -43.05 -5.76
N ALA A 229 -15.39 -42.62 -5.36
CA ALA A 229 -16.27 -43.45 -4.58
C ALA A 229 -16.53 -44.71 -5.41
N THR A 230 -15.82 -45.78 -5.10
CA THR A 230 -16.18 -47.12 -5.55
C THR A 230 -17.55 -47.43 -4.96
N ALA A 231 -18.58 -47.26 -5.77
CA ALA A 231 -19.87 -47.87 -5.54
C ALA A 231 -19.66 -49.39 -5.42
N ARG A 232 -20.05 -49.95 -4.28
CA ARG A 232 -20.42 -51.35 -4.13
C ARG A 232 -21.84 -51.40 -3.61
#